data_AF-A0A9P7GRR8-F1
#
_entry.id   AF-A0A9P7GRR8-F1
#
_cell.length_a   1.000
_cell.length_b   1.000
_cell.length_c   1.000
_cell.angle_alpha   90.00
_cell.angle_beta   90.00
_cell.angle_gamma   90.00
#
_symmetry.space_group_name_H-M   'P 1'
#
loop_
_entity.id
_entity.type
_entity.pdbx_description
1 polymer ?
#
loop_
_entity_poly.entity_id
_entity_poly.type
_entity_poly.pdbx_seq_one_letter_code
_entity_poly.pdbx_strand_id
1 'polypeptide(L)'
;MSSPATQPHLVSLVLQSKKALQNGEQLCSRAHTISNASANTSIDVLALDAKVRWVTEAVQEQLKLVASEWDKLRAKHSDELDNILESLGCQLVPPDFHQSTSADSSLFGSQHSEDQREHNGSGRKPNGSGGTLSAVSHSPSSTLRAGFRGAQEQEREKGDRISDKKFWKTLRDFVDDQAIEDVLETIENDRLSLDYIMSKTDEYPETLATTIKSIEDSLPELLHDPPMKFTDDIIAAQDLIITSMTAHLESLTSHYGQMANALQDIEVGETFSDEDLQAMNRDTEELPSIMAELEENADSIEEY
;
A
#
# COMPACT_ATOMS: atom_id res chain seq x y z
N MET A 1 -0.39 -51.19 72.57
CA MET A 1 0.47 -52.11 71.79
C MET A 1 0.18 -51.82 70.33
N SER A 2 0.97 -50.94 69.72
CA SER A 2 0.82 -50.57 68.31
C SER A 2 1.08 -51.80 67.43
N SER A 3 0.19 -52.05 66.48
CA SER A 3 0.32 -53.21 65.59
C SER A 3 1.52 -52.99 64.65
N PRO A 4 2.49 -53.91 64.55
CA PRO A 4 3.69 -53.74 63.72
C PRO A 4 3.40 -53.66 62.21
N ALA A 5 2.15 -53.86 61.79
CA ALA A 5 1.72 -53.80 60.39
C ALA A 5 1.41 -52.38 59.88
N THR A 6 1.20 -51.39 60.75
CA THR A 6 0.73 -50.05 60.34
C THR A 6 1.86 -49.16 59.81
N GLN A 7 3.08 -49.29 60.35
CA GLN A 7 4.26 -48.54 59.90
C GLN A 7 4.65 -48.78 58.43
N PRO A 8 4.80 -50.02 57.93
CA PRO A 8 5.20 -50.25 56.54
C PRO A 8 4.15 -49.77 55.53
N HIS A 9 2.86 -49.81 55.90
CA HIS A 9 1.78 -49.31 55.06
C HIS A 9 1.84 -47.79 54.90
N LEU A 10 2.00 -47.06 56.00
CA LEU A 10 2.07 -45.59 55.94
C LEU A 10 3.31 -45.11 55.17
N VAL A 11 4.46 -45.77 55.34
CA VAL A 11 5.66 -45.49 54.53
C VAL A 11 5.38 -45.66 53.04
N SER A 12 4.60 -46.66 52.64
CA SER A 12 4.22 -46.86 51.24
C SER A 12 3.32 -45.75 50.70
N LEU A 13 2.36 -45.27 51.50
CA LEU A 13 1.48 -44.15 51.15
C LEU A 13 2.29 -42.84 50.99
N VAL A 14 3.22 -42.57 51.91
CA VAL A 14 4.12 -41.41 51.84
C VAL A 14 5.02 -41.46 50.60
N LEU A 15 5.54 -42.64 50.26
CA LEU A 15 6.35 -42.79 49.05
C LEU A 15 5.52 -42.59 47.78
N GLN A 16 4.27 -43.07 47.76
CA GLN A 16 3.35 -42.87 46.64
C GLN A 16 2.97 -41.39 46.49
N SER A 17 2.62 -40.71 47.58
CA SER A 17 2.30 -39.27 47.56
C SER A 17 3.51 -38.43 47.15
N LYS A 18 4.71 -38.77 47.64
CA LYS A 18 5.96 -38.13 47.20
C LYS A 18 6.22 -38.30 45.71
N LYS A 19 6.03 -39.50 45.18
CA LYS A 19 6.22 -39.78 43.75
C LYS A 19 5.20 -39.00 42.90
N ALA A 20 3.95 -38.95 43.32
CA ALA A 20 2.91 -38.17 42.65
C ALA A 20 3.26 -36.67 42.64
N LEU A 21 3.67 -36.11 43.79
CA LEU A 21 4.10 -34.73 43.89
C LEU A 21 5.28 -34.41 42.96
N GLN A 22 6.33 -35.23 42.97
CA GLN A 22 7.49 -35.03 42.08
C GLN A 22 7.12 -35.07 40.61
N ASN A 23 6.20 -35.96 40.22
CA ASN A 23 5.70 -36.01 38.84
C ASN A 23 4.87 -34.77 38.50
N GLY A 24 3.96 -34.36 39.38
CA GLY A 24 3.17 -33.14 39.23
C GLY A 24 4.04 -31.89 39.08
N GLU A 25 5.11 -31.76 39.88
CA GLU A 25 6.07 -30.66 39.79
C GLU A 25 6.77 -30.64 38.42
N GLN A 26 7.16 -31.81 37.92
CA GLN A 26 7.78 -31.93 36.60
C GLN A 26 6.81 -31.52 35.48
N LEU A 27 5.55 -31.95 35.54
CA LEU A 27 4.53 -31.60 34.55
C LEU A 27 4.24 -30.10 34.54
N CYS A 28 4.05 -29.50 35.72
CA CYS A 28 3.76 -28.06 35.83
C CYS A 28 4.96 -27.21 35.41
N SER A 29 6.19 -27.60 35.74
CA SER A 29 7.39 -26.87 35.29
C SER A 29 7.59 -26.96 33.77
N ARG A 30 7.30 -28.11 33.16
CA ARG A 30 7.27 -28.28 31.70
C ARG A 30 6.21 -27.38 31.07
N ALA A 31 4.97 -27.47 31.52
CA ALA A 31 3.85 -26.68 31.02
C ALA A 31 4.09 -25.17 31.16
N HIS A 32 4.64 -24.72 32.30
CA HIS A 32 5.00 -23.32 32.51
C HIS A 32 6.10 -22.84 31.55
N THR A 33 7.11 -23.68 31.27
CA THR A 33 8.16 -23.35 30.31
C THR A 33 7.60 -23.17 28.90
N ILE A 34 6.69 -24.06 28.49
CA ILE A 34 6.05 -24.03 27.17
C ILE A 34 5.11 -22.83 27.06
N SER A 35 4.26 -22.60 28.05
CA SER A 35 3.38 -21.42 28.09
C SER A 35 4.18 -20.11 28.05
N ASN A 36 5.27 -19.99 28.79
CA ASN A 36 6.13 -18.79 28.71
C ASN A 36 6.77 -18.62 27.33
N ALA A 37 7.20 -19.71 26.69
CA ALA A 37 7.76 -19.67 25.34
C ALA A 37 6.69 -19.24 24.30
N SER A 38 5.47 -19.78 24.42
CA SER A 38 4.29 -19.41 23.64
C SER A 38 3.94 -17.93 23.82
N ALA A 39 3.87 -17.44 25.06
CA ALA A 39 3.56 -16.05 25.38
C ALA A 39 4.61 -15.08 24.81
N ASN A 40 5.90 -15.40 24.93
CA ASN A 40 6.97 -14.59 24.34
C ASN A 40 6.86 -14.53 22.81
N THR A 41 6.59 -15.67 22.18
CA THR A 41 6.41 -15.74 20.72
C THR A 41 5.20 -14.90 20.28
N SER A 42 4.09 -14.97 21.02
CA SER A 42 2.90 -14.14 20.77
C SER A 42 3.22 -12.64 20.88
N ILE A 43 3.96 -12.24 21.91
CA ILE A 43 4.41 -10.83 22.09
C ILE A 43 5.27 -10.38 20.90
N ASP A 44 6.20 -11.23 20.44
CA ASP A 44 7.06 -10.93 19.29
C ASP A 44 6.25 -10.75 18.00
N VAL A 45 5.23 -11.59 17.77
CA VAL A 45 4.30 -11.45 16.64
C VAL A 45 3.54 -10.13 16.70
N LEU A 46 3.00 -9.75 17.87
CA LEU A 46 2.31 -8.48 18.06
C LEU A 46 3.23 -7.27 17.85
N ALA A 47 4.48 -7.36 18.33
CA ALA A 47 5.48 -6.32 18.12
C ALA A 47 5.86 -6.19 16.64
N LEU A 48 5.93 -7.30 15.91
CA LEU A 48 6.18 -7.29 14.46
C LEU A 48 5.00 -6.68 13.70
N ASP A 49 3.77 -7.08 14.01
CA ASP A 49 2.55 -6.52 13.43
C ASP A 49 2.47 -4.99 13.64
N ALA A 50 2.77 -4.51 14.85
CA ALA A 50 2.86 -3.08 15.14
C ALA A 50 3.89 -2.36 14.26
N LYS A 51 5.06 -2.96 14.05
CA LYS A 51 6.11 -2.40 13.16
C LYS A 51 5.64 -2.38 11.70
N VAL A 52 5.03 -3.45 11.21
CA VAL A 52 4.53 -3.54 9.82
C VAL A 52 3.48 -2.47 9.56
N ARG A 53 2.54 -2.28 10.49
CA ARG A 53 1.52 -1.22 10.40
C ARG A 53 2.17 0.16 10.35
N TRP A 54 3.11 0.44 11.25
CA TRP A 54 3.82 1.70 11.29
C TRP A 54 4.59 2.00 9.99
N VAL A 55 5.30 1.01 9.44
CA VAL A 55 6.01 1.16 8.16
C VAL A 55 5.03 1.39 7.02
N THR A 56 3.94 0.64 6.97
CA THR A 56 2.91 0.78 5.93
C THR A 56 2.31 2.19 5.94
N GLU A 57 1.94 2.70 7.11
CA GLU A 57 1.44 4.07 7.28
C GLU A 57 2.49 5.10 6.86
N ALA A 58 3.75 4.94 7.27
CA ALA A 58 4.83 5.85 6.89
C ALA A 58 5.06 5.89 5.37
N VAL A 59 5.05 4.73 4.70
CA VAL A 59 5.19 4.64 3.23
C VAL A 59 3.99 5.28 2.54
N GLN A 60 2.78 5.06 3.04
CA GLN A 60 1.57 5.67 2.49
C GLN A 60 1.64 7.20 2.58
N GLU A 61 2.09 7.76 3.71
CA GLU A 61 2.25 9.20 3.88
C GLU A 61 3.37 9.77 3.00
N GLN A 62 4.48 9.04 2.82
CA GLN A 62 5.53 9.44 1.88
C GLN A 62 5.03 9.47 0.43
N LEU A 63 4.26 8.47 0.00
CA LEU A 63 3.67 8.42 -1.33
C LEU A 63 2.68 9.57 -1.56
N LYS A 64 1.85 9.88 -0.57
CA LYS A 64 0.95 11.05 -0.62
C LYS A 64 1.73 12.36 -0.73
N LEU A 65 2.81 12.50 0.03
CA LEU A 65 3.66 13.69 -0.02
C LEU A 65 4.24 13.88 -1.42
N VAL A 66 4.88 12.82 -1.96
CA VAL A 66 5.47 12.84 -3.31
C VAL A 66 4.40 13.18 -4.35
N ALA A 67 3.23 12.52 -4.33
CA ALA A 67 2.14 12.81 -5.25
C ALA A 67 1.74 14.31 -5.22
N SER A 68 1.63 14.89 -4.01
CA SER A 68 1.31 16.30 -3.84
C SER A 68 2.39 17.25 -4.37
N GLU A 69 3.66 16.88 -4.29
CA GLU A 69 4.78 17.65 -4.84
C GLU A 69 4.76 17.63 -6.37
N TRP A 70 4.50 16.47 -6.96
CA TRP A 70 4.33 16.32 -8.42
C TRP A 70 3.18 17.18 -8.95
N ASP A 71 2.04 17.21 -8.25
CA ASP A 71 0.90 18.06 -8.65
C ASP A 71 1.23 19.55 -8.56
N LYS A 72 1.96 19.99 -7.52
CA LYS A 72 2.44 21.38 -7.41
C LYS A 72 3.41 21.74 -8.54
N LEU A 73 4.33 20.83 -8.87
CA LEU A 73 5.30 21.05 -9.94
C LEU A 73 4.58 21.15 -11.30
N ARG A 74 3.61 20.26 -11.55
CA ARG A 74 2.78 20.29 -12.76
C ARG A 74 1.98 21.59 -12.87
N ALA A 75 1.34 22.03 -11.79
CA ALA A 75 0.62 23.30 -11.76
C ALA A 75 1.55 24.47 -12.10
N LYS A 76 2.74 24.53 -11.46
CA LYS A 76 3.73 25.57 -11.74
C LYS A 76 4.16 25.62 -13.22
N HIS A 77 4.44 24.46 -13.82
CA HIS A 77 4.82 24.40 -15.23
C HIS A 77 3.67 24.81 -16.16
N SER A 78 2.43 24.46 -15.82
CA SER A 78 1.24 24.93 -16.55
C SER A 78 1.11 26.45 -16.48
N ASP A 79 1.23 27.02 -15.27
CA ASP A 79 1.13 28.47 -15.05
C ASP A 79 2.24 29.23 -15.79
N GLU A 80 3.48 28.70 -15.79
CA GLU A 80 4.61 29.31 -16.50
C GLU A 80 4.39 29.33 -18.01
N LEU A 81 3.84 28.24 -18.57
CA LEU A 81 3.50 28.15 -19.99
C LEU A 81 2.38 29.12 -20.36
N ASP A 82 1.33 29.20 -19.54
CA ASP A 82 0.22 30.16 -19.75
C ASP A 82 0.73 31.61 -19.73
N ASN A 83 1.64 31.95 -18.81
CA ASN A 83 2.27 33.27 -18.76
C ASN A 83 3.12 33.58 -20.02
N ILE A 84 3.88 32.59 -20.53
CA ILE A 84 4.66 32.74 -21.75
C ILE A 84 3.74 32.96 -22.95
N LEU A 85 2.67 32.17 -23.07
CA LEU A 85 1.68 32.32 -24.14
C LEU A 85 0.96 33.66 -24.07
N GLU A 86 0.59 34.13 -22.88
CA GLU A 86 -0.02 35.45 -22.68
C GLU A 86 0.94 36.59 -23.05
N SER A 87 2.21 36.49 -22.65
CA SER A 87 3.27 37.47 -22.97
C SER A 87 3.52 37.56 -24.49
N LEU A 88 3.66 36.41 -25.16
CA LEU A 88 3.79 36.34 -26.62
C LEU A 88 2.54 36.88 -27.33
N GLY A 89 1.35 36.64 -26.78
CA GLY A 89 0.09 37.17 -27.30
C GLY A 89 -0.02 38.70 -27.23
N CYS A 90 0.64 39.33 -26.26
CA CYS A 90 0.56 40.77 -26.02
C CYS A 90 1.62 41.60 -26.78
N GLN A 91 2.64 40.97 -27.36
CA GLN A 91 3.72 41.70 -28.02
C GLN A 91 3.32 42.11 -29.45
N LEU A 92 3.13 43.43 -29.62
CA LEU A 92 2.79 44.08 -30.88
C LEU A 92 4.08 44.39 -31.67
N VAL A 93 4.11 44.07 -32.96
CA VAL A 93 5.30 44.37 -33.78
C VAL A 93 5.16 45.74 -34.46
N PRO A 94 6.15 46.64 -34.29
CA PRO A 94 6.12 47.94 -34.94
C PRO A 94 6.12 47.84 -36.48
N PRO A 95 5.33 48.67 -37.17
CA PRO A 95 5.22 48.64 -38.63
C PRO A 95 6.54 48.91 -39.38
N ASP A 96 7.49 49.62 -38.78
CA ASP A 96 8.80 49.91 -39.38
C ASP A 96 9.65 48.65 -39.62
N PHE A 97 9.42 47.58 -38.86
CA PHE A 97 10.21 46.34 -38.98
C PHE A 97 9.86 45.51 -40.23
N HIS A 98 8.76 45.86 -40.92
CA HIS A 98 8.20 45.06 -42.02
C HIS A 98 7.92 45.88 -43.28
N GLN A 99 8.00 47.20 -43.18
CA GLN A 99 7.86 48.10 -44.32
C GLN A 99 9.22 48.42 -44.97
N SER A 100 10.34 48.30 -44.24
CA SER A 100 11.69 48.47 -44.81
C SER A 100 12.16 47.32 -45.71
N THR A 101 11.42 46.22 -45.79
CA THR A 101 11.62 45.10 -46.73
C THR A 101 10.83 45.25 -48.03
N SER A 102 10.31 46.45 -48.31
CA SER A 102 9.79 46.80 -49.63
C SER A 102 10.97 47.07 -50.58
N ALA A 103 11.56 46.01 -51.15
CA ALA A 103 11.63 45.84 -52.62
C ALA A 103 12.72 44.89 -53.16
N ASP A 104 13.82 44.54 -52.47
CA ASP A 104 14.84 43.70 -53.17
C ASP A 104 15.85 42.88 -52.34
N SER A 105 15.66 42.69 -51.03
CA SER A 105 16.52 41.76 -50.28
C SER A 105 15.81 41.21 -49.04
N SER A 106 15.12 40.09 -49.21
CA SER A 106 14.52 39.34 -48.12
C SER A 106 15.64 38.71 -47.27
N LEU A 107 15.82 39.20 -46.05
CA LEU A 107 16.81 38.71 -45.08
C LEU A 107 16.43 37.32 -44.52
N PHE A 108 15.18 36.89 -44.71
CA PHE A 108 14.74 35.50 -44.54
C PHE A 108 14.37 34.96 -45.93
N GLY A 109 14.97 33.84 -46.30
CA GLY A 109 15.26 33.44 -47.68
C GLY A 109 14.10 33.49 -48.68
N SER A 110 14.39 34.03 -49.85
CA SER A 110 13.55 33.91 -51.05
C SER A 110 13.50 32.45 -51.52
N GLN A 111 12.38 31.77 -51.28
CA GLN A 111 12.01 30.54 -51.99
C GLN A 111 11.69 30.91 -53.45
N HIS A 112 12.61 30.62 -54.38
CA HIS A 112 12.30 30.61 -55.81
C HIS A 112 11.41 29.39 -56.11
N SER A 113 10.16 29.64 -56.49
CA SER A 113 9.27 28.66 -57.09
C SER A 113 9.73 28.32 -58.51
N GLU A 114 10.07 27.06 -58.75
CA GLU A 114 10.33 26.52 -60.09
C GLU A 114 9.01 26.41 -60.88
N ASP A 115 8.83 27.32 -61.83
CA ASP A 115 7.71 27.31 -62.77
C ASP A 115 8.07 26.42 -63.97
N GLN A 116 7.57 25.17 -63.96
CA GLN A 116 7.79 24.19 -65.02
C GLN A 116 6.52 23.98 -65.86
N ARG A 117 6.33 24.77 -66.93
CA ARG A 117 5.48 24.52 -68.12
C ARG A 117 6.09 25.35 -69.27
N GLU A 118 6.32 24.91 -70.51
CA GLU A 118 5.55 24.07 -71.44
C GLU A 118 6.48 23.52 -72.54
N HIS A 119 6.27 22.27 -73.01
CA HIS A 119 6.10 21.99 -74.45
C HIS A 119 5.72 20.52 -74.75
N ASN A 120 4.65 20.41 -75.56
CA ASN A 120 4.33 19.36 -76.55
C ASN A 120 3.88 17.95 -76.12
N GLY A 121 2.62 17.65 -76.47
CA GLY A 121 2.37 16.53 -77.40
C GLY A 121 1.24 15.55 -77.03
N SER A 122 0.08 15.75 -77.66
CA SER A 122 -0.81 14.71 -78.20
C SER A 122 -1.36 13.58 -77.29
N GLY A 123 -2.69 13.58 -77.10
CA GLY A 123 -3.43 12.31 -77.08
C GLY A 123 -4.76 12.26 -76.33
N ARG A 124 -5.86 12.16 -77.09
CA ARG A 124 -7.16 11.51 -76.76
C ARG A 124 -8.11 12.11 -75.71
N LYS A 125 -9.24 12.61 -76.23
CA LYS A 125 -10.60 12.55 -75.64
C LYS A 125 -11.11 11.07 -75.65
N PRO A 126 -12.07 10.62 -74.78
CA PRO A 126 -13.42 11.22 -74.68
C PRO A 126 -14.20 11.16 -73.33
N ASN A 127 -15.21 12.03 -73.27
CA ASN A 127 -16.53 11.99 -72.59
C ASN A 127 -16.73 11.48 -71.14
N GLY A 128 -17.44 12.30 -70.34
CA GLY A 128 -18.19 11.93 -69.13
C GLY A 128 -18.16 13.03 -68.07
N SER A 129 -19.01 14.04 -68.13
CA SER A 129 -20.26 14.14 -67.34
C SER A 129 -20.07 14.21 -65.82
N GLY A 130 -20.00 15.46 -65.31
CA GLY A 130 -20.49 15.95 -64.02
C GLY A 130 -20.45 15.05 -62.78
N GLY A 131 -19.49 15.34 -61.88
CA GLY A 131 -19.45 14.80 -60.52
C GLY A 131 -18.54 15.65 -59.63
N THR A 132 -19.12 16.59 -58.92
CA THR A 132 -18.53 17.47 -57.90
C THR A 132 -18.01 16.67 -56.71
N LEU A 133 -16.70 16.72 -56.42
CA LEU A 133 -16.16 16.56 -55.05
C LEU A 133 -14.84 17.33 -54.95
N SER A 134 -14.97 18.63 -54.64
CA SER A 134 -13.86 19.46 -54.18
C SER A 134 -13.51 19.00 -52.76
N ALA A 135 -12.27 18.54 -52.58
CA ALA A 135 -11.68 18.37 -51.27
C ALA A 135 -11.63 19.76 -50.60
N VAL A 136 -12.49 19.94 -49.60
CA VAL A 136 -12.52 21.11 -48.74
C VAL A 136 -11.68 20.79 -47.52
N SER A 137 -10.42 21.18 -47.56
CA SER A 137 -9.55 21.32 -46.38
C SER A 137 -9.84 22.68 -45.75
N HIS A 138 -10.81 22.74 -44.83
CA HIS A 138 -11.03 23.93 -44.00
C HIS A 138 -10.23 23.82 -42.71
N SER A 139 -9.19 24.65 -42.60
CA SER A 139 -8.53 24.98 -41.34
C SER A 139 -9.50 25.74 -40.39
N PRO A 140 -9.51 25.44 -39.09
CA PRO A 140 -10.45 26.01 -38.11
C PRO A 140 -9.92 27.33 -37.52
N SER A 141 -9.74 28.36 -38.35
CA SER A 141 -9.31 29.70 -37.88
C SER A 141 -9.98 30.86 -38.60
N SER A 142 -11.28 30.72 -38.90
CA SER A 142 -12.10 31.84 -39.39
C SER A 142 -13.42 31.91 -38.64
N THR A 143 -13.36 32.23 -37.35
CA THR A 143 -14.53 32.61 -36.57
C THR A 143 -14.13 33.84 -35.75
N LEU A 144 -15.00 34.85 -35.74
CA LEU A 144 -14.86 36.19 -35.12
C LEU A 144 -14.34 37.32 -36.03
N ARG A 145 -15.02 37.56 -37.15
CA ARG A 145 -15.07 38.91 -37.74
C ARG A 145 -16.38 39.20 -38.48
N ALA A 146 -17.50 39.12 -37.76
CA ALA A 146 -18.79 39.60 -38.25
C ALA A 146 -19.55 40.28 -37.11
N GLY A 147 -19.44 41.61 -37.03
CA GLY A 147 -20.24 42.43 -36.13
C GLY A 147 -19.85 43.90 -36.25
N PHE A 148 -20.85 44.77 -36.44
CA PHE A 148 -20.78 46.24 -36.49
C PHE A 148 -20.48 46.88 -37.86
N ARG A 149 -21.50 46.87 -38.73
CA ARG A 149 -21.79 47.99 -39.65
C ARG A 149 -23.07 48.68 -39.18
N GLY A 150 -22.99 49.97 -38.87
CA GLY A 150 -24.16 50.83 -38.70
C GLY A 150 -23.81 52.23 -38.17
N ALA A 151 -24.24 53.25 -38.91
CA ALA A 151 -24.24 54.70 -38.60
C ALA A 151 -22.89 55.44 -38.66
N GLN A 152 -22.62 56.16 -39.76
CA GLN A 152 -22.90 57.60 -39.97
C GLN A 152 -21.96 58.51 -39.15
N GLU A 153 -20.94 59.09 -39.79
CA GLU A 153 -21.01 60.38 -40.50
C GLU A 153 -20.71 61.55 -39.56
N GLN A 154 -19.42 61.74 -39.24
CA GLN A 154 -18.77 63.02 -38.89
C GLN A 154 -17.25 62.79 -38.71
N GLU A 155 -16.44 63.83 -38.93
CA GLU A 155 -14.96 63.88 -38.89
C GLU A 155 -14.21 63.48 -40.18
N ARG A 156 -14.39 64.29 -41.23
CA ARG A 156 -13.31 64.58 -42.20
C ARG A 156 -12.29 65.50 -41.52
N GLU A 157 -11.33 64.93 -40.77
CA GLU A 157 -10.02 65.56 -40.45
C GLU A 157 -9.05 64.69 -39.60
N LYS A 158 -9.24 63.37 -39.52
CA LYS A 158 -8.29 62.42 -38.88
C LYS A 158 -7.92 61.24 -39.79
N GLY A 159 -7.70 61.52 -41.07
CA GLY A 159 -7.42 60.52 -42.10
C GLY A 159 -6.08 59.80 -41.95
N ASP A 160 -5.05 60.43 -41.39
CA ASP A 160 -3.69 59.86 -41.38
C ASP A 160 -3.39 58.93 -40.21
N ARG A 161 -3.99 59.14 -39.02
CA ARG A 161 -3.62 58.39 -37.81
C ARG A 161 -4.32 57.04 -37.62
N ILE A 162 -5.37 56.75 -38.40
CA ILE A 162 -6.11 55.47 -38.33
C ILE A 162 -5.55 54.46 -39.33
N SER A 163 -4.97 54.92 -40.45
CA SER A 163 -4.22 54.10 -41.39
C SER A 163 -3.06 53.40 -40.69
N ASP A 164 -2.32 54.11 -39.83
CA ASP A 164 -1.17 53.55 -39.13
C ASP A 164 -1.55 52.33 -38.29
N LYS A 165 -2.68 52.35 -37.58
CA LYS A 165 -3.13 51.22 -36.74
C LYS A 165 -3.64 50.01 -37.51
N LYS A 166 -3.99 50.15 -38.80
CA LYS A 166 -4.35 49.02 -39.66
C LYS A 166 -3.13 48.26 -40.19
N PHE A 167 -1.93 48.83 -40.06
CA PHE A 167 -0.65 48.22 -40.44
C PHE A 167 0.08 47.56 -39.28
N TRP A 168 -0.52 47.51 -38.09
CA TRP A 168 0.07 46.84 -36.94
C TRP A 168 -0.19 45.35 -37.09
N LYS A 169 0.71 44.70 -37.82
CA LYS A 169 0.80 43.26 -37.89
C LYS A 169 1.13 42.73 -36.50
N THR A 170 0.51 41.62 -36.14
CA THR A 170 0.78 40.95 -34.86
C THR A 170 2.01 40.06 -35.03
N LEU A 171 2.70 39.68 -33.94
CA LEU A 171 3.84 38.75 -34.00
C LEU A 171 3.56 37.48 -34.81
N ARG A 172 2.29 37.08 -34.88
CA ARG A 172 1.74 36.00 -35.71
C ARG A 172 2.05 36.10 -37.22
N ASP A 173 2.26 37.30 -37.75
CA ASP A 173 2.64 37.52 -39.17
C ASP A 173 4.17 37.43 -39.41
N PHE A 174 4.98 37.33 -38.35
CA PHE A 174 6.46 37.21 -38.38
C PHE A 174 6.97 35.91 -37.80
N VAL A 175 6.06 35.02 -37.45
CA VAL A 175 6.43 33.68 -37.04
C VAL A 175 6.93 32.99 -38.32
N ASP A 176 8.16 32.51 -38.27
CA ASP A 176 8.74 31.74 -39.35
C ASP A 176 7.98 30.42 -39.42
N ASP A 177 7.12 30.27 -40.43
CA ASP A 177 6.32 29.07 -40.64
C ASP A 177 7.22 27.82 -40.74
N GLN A 178 8.47 27.96 -41.19
CA GLN A 178 9.44 26.86 -41.18
C GLN A 178 9.92 26.53 -39.78
N ALA A 179 10.20 27.53 -38.94
CA ALA A 179 10.54 27.29 -37.54
C ALA A 179 9.36 26.72 -36.74
N ILE A 180 8.12 27.09 -37.10
CA ILE A 180 6.91 26.47 -36.57
C ILE A 180 6.87 25.00 -37.01
N GLU A 181 7.12 24.71 -38.28
CA GLU A 181 7.17 23.34 -38.81
C GLU A 181 8.24 22.50 -38.10
N ASP A 182 9.43 23.04 -37.88
CA ASP A 182 10.53 22.37 -37.16
C ASP A 182 10.19 22.13 -35.67
N VAL A 183 9.49 23.08 -35.03
CA VAL A 183 8.99 22.92 -33.66
C VAL A 183 7.84 21.93 -33.61
N LEU A 184 6.96 21.90 -34.62
CA LEU A 184 5.90 20.91 -34.74
C LEU A 184 6.46 19.51 -35.00
N GLU A 185 7.53 19.39 -35.80
CA GLU A 185 8.27 18.14 -35.98
C GLU A 185 8.93 17.69 -34.67
N THR A 186 9.50 18.62 -33.91
CA THR A 186 10.05 18.34 -32.58
C THR A 186 8.96 17.90 -31.61
N ILE A 187 7.81 18.57 -31.61
CA ILE A 187 6.65 18.21 -30.77
C ILE A 187 6.10 16.84 -31.19
N GLU A 188 6.03 16.52 -32.48
CA GLU A 188 5.58 15.20 -32.91
C GLU A 188 6.60 14.12 -32.54
N ASN A 189 7.90 14.40 -32.64
CA ASN A 189 8.94 13.49 -32.13
C ASN A 189 8.86 13.31 -30.61
N ASP A 190 8.60 14.37 -29.84
CA ASP A 190 8.37 14.31 -28.41
C ASP A 190 7.08 13.56 -28.08
N ARG A 191 6.02 13.72 -28.89
CA ARG A 191 4.77 12.99 -28.78
C ARG A 191 4.98 11.50 -29.03
N LEU A 192 5.76 11.14 -30.04
CA LEU A 192 6.15 9.75 -30.33
C LEU A 192 7.02 9.17 -29.21
N SER A 193 7.93 9.97 -28.64
CA SER A 193 8.73 9.59 -27.47
C SER A 193 7.86 9.38 -26.22
N LEU A 194 6.89 10.26 -25.99
CA LEU A 194 5.92 10.14 -24.91
C LEU A 194 5.02 8.92 -25.10
N ASP A 195 4.55 8.66 -26.32
CA ASP A 195 3.74 7.49 -26.68
C ASP A 195 4.54 6.19 -26.50
N TYR A 196 5.84 6.22 -26.83
CA TYR A 196 6.76 5.12 -26.54
C TYR A 196 6.98 4.91 -25.03
N ILE A 197 7.09 5.97 -24.24
CA ILE A 197 7.17 5.85 -22.77
C ILE A 197 5.84 5.35 -22.21
N MET A 198 4.70 5.89 -22.66
CA MET A 198 3.36 5.50 -22.23
C MET A 198 3.09 4.03 -22.51
N SER A 199 3.32 3.58 -23.75
CA SER A 199 3.20 2.16 -24.11
C SER A 199 4.11 1.26 -23.28
N LYS A 200 5.32 1.72 -22.93
CA LYS A 200 6.22 0.99 -22.03
C LYS A 200 5.75 1.01 -20.57
N THR A 201 5.03 2.04 -20.16
CA THR A 201 4.49 2.17 -18.80
C THR A 201 3.09 1.59 -18.62
N ASP A 202 2.33 1.37 -19.69
CA ASP A 202 0.98 0.80 -19.66
C ASP A 202 0.97 -0.61 -19.04
N GLU A 203 2.07 -1.34 -19.17
CA GLU A 203 2.23 -2.67 -18.58
C GLU A 203 2.61 -2.62 -17.08
N TYR A 204 3.08 -1.48 -16.55
CA TYR A 204 3.49 -1.40 -15.13
C TYR A 204 2.32 -1.50 -14.15
N PRO A 205 1.17 -0.82 -14.33
CA PRO A 205 0.03 -0.97 -13.44
C PRO A 205 -0.48 -2.40 -13.39
N GLU A 206 -0.57 -3.08 -14.54
CA GLU A 206 -0.97 -4.49 -14.59
C GLU A 206 0.07 -5.38 -13.92
N THR A 207 1.36 -5.22 -14.27
CA THR A 207 2.46 -5.98 -13.66
C THR A 207 2.45 -5.79 -12.13
N LEU A 208 2.33 -4.55 -11.67
CA LEU A 208 2.29 -4.19 -10.26
C LEU A 208 1.05 -4.80 -9.58
N ALA A 209 -0.13 -4.71 -10.19
CA ALA A 209 -1.35 -5.34 -9.69
C ALA A 209 -1.22 -6.87 -9.62
N THR A 210 -0.64 -7.52 -10.63
CA THR A 210 -0.36 -8.98 -10.57
C THR A 210 0.68 -9.32 -9.52
N THR A 211 1.71 -8.50 -9.31
CA THR A 211 2.69 -8.75 -8.23
C THR A 211 2.08 -8.53 -6.85
N ILE A 212 1.25 -7.50 -6.66
CA ILE A 212 0.51 -7.27 -5.42
C ILE A 212 -0.41 -8.45 -5.18
N LYS A 213 -1.19 -8.87 -6.17
CA LYS A 213 -2.06 -10.03 -6.05
C LYS A 213 -1.29 -11.31 -5.77
N SER A 214 -0.15 -11.53 -6.43
CA SER A 214 0.72 -12.67 -6.15
C SER A 214 1.32 -12.61 -4.74
N ILE A 215 1.59 -11.42 -4.21
CA ILE A 215 2.05 -11.21 -2.83
C ILE A 215 0.91 -11.50 -1.86
N GLU A 216 -0.29 -10.98 -2.12
CA GLU A 216 -1.52 -11.24 -1.36
C GLU A 216 -1.85 -12.75 -1.35
N ASP A 217 -1.79 -13.42 -2.50
CA ASP A 217 -2.03 -14.86 -2.64
C ASP A 217 -0.91 -15.71 -1.99
N SER A 218 0.30 -15.16 -1.84
CA SER A 218 1.43 -15.82 -1.17
C SER A 218 1.48 -15.55 0.34
N LEU A 219 0.77 -14.53 0.80
CA LEU A 219 0.59 -14.25 2.21
C LEU A 219 -0.49 -15.20 2.74
N PRO A 220 -0.27 -15.86 3.89
CA PRO A 220 -1.35 -16.57 4.57
C PRO A 220 -2.53 -15.62 4.70
N GLU A 221 -3.71 -16.05 4.28
CA GLU A 221 -4.96 -15.30 4.41
C GLU A 221 -5.05 -14.83 5.86
N LEU A 222 -4.73 -13.55 6.09
CA LEU A 222 -4.81 -12.94 7.41
C LEU A 222 -6.29 -12.93 7.72
N LEU A 223 -6.70 -13.97 8.46
CA LEU A 223 -8.03 -14.12 9.04
C LEU A 223 -8.51 -12.74 9.45
N HIS A 224 -9.71 -12.37 9.00
CA HIS A 224 -10.31 -11.06 9.19
C HIS A 224 -10.46 -10.60 10.66
N ASP A 225 -10.01 -11.40 11.63
CA ASP A 225 -9.81 -10.98 13.01
C ASP A 225 -8.35 -10.58 13.25
N PRO A 226 -8.10 -9.42 13.88
CA PRO A 226 -6.74 -8.99 14.16
C PRO A 226 -6.00 -10.09 14.95
N PRO A 227 -4.73 -10.39 14.61
CA PRO A 227 -3.94 -11.45 15.26
C PRO A 227 -3.91 -11.30 16.78
N MET A 228 -4.12 -10.09 17.27
CA MET A 228 -4.32 -9.74 18.68
C MET A 228 -5.42 -10.54 19.38
N LYS A 229 -6.60 -10.72 18.77
CA LYS A 229 -7.68 -11.49 19.43
C LYS A 229 -7.32 -12.96 19.59
N PHE A 230 -6.75 -13.54 18.54
CA PHE A 230 -6.33 -14.93 18.54
C PHE A 230 -5.22 -15.19 19.57
N THR A 231 -4.22 -14.30 19.66
CA THR A 231 -3.17 -14.42 20.68
C THR A 231 -3.69 -14.21 22.09
N ASP A 232 -4.60 -13.24 22.29
CA ASP A 232 -5.18 -12.97 23.60
C ASP A 232 -6.03 -14.16 24.09
N ASP A 233 -6.82 -14.77 23.20
CA ASP A 233 -7.63 -15.94 23.51
C ASP A 233 -6.77 -17.17 23.88
N ILE A 234 -5.65 -17.39 23.18
CA ILE A 234 -4.71 -18.47 23.48
C ILE A 234 -4.03 -18.24 24.83
N ILE A 235 -3.54 -17.03 25.10
CA ILE A 235 -2.90 -16.71 26.39
C ILE A 235 -3.90 -16.88 27.53
N ALA A 236 -5.12 -16.38 27.37
CA ALA A 236 -6.18 -16.51 28.37
C ALA A 236 -6.55 -17.99 28.63
N ALA A 237 -6.57 -18.82 27.58
CA ALA A 237 -6.80 -20.26 27.72
C ALA A 237 -5.65 -20.95 28.45
N GLN A 238 -4.38 -20.63 28.09
CA GLN A 238 -3.20 -21.17 28.77
C GLN A 238 -3.16 -20.78 30.26
N ASP A 239 -3.49 -19.54 30.61
CA ASP A 239 -3.56 -19.07 31.99
C ASP A 239 -4.60 -19.82 32.82
N LEU A 240 -5.76 -20.14 32.22
CA LEU A 240 -6.80 -20.93 32.87
C LEU A 240 -6.32 -22.36 33.19
N ILE A 241 -5.65 -23.01 32.23
CA ILE A 241 -5.10 -24.36 32.40
C ILE A 241 -4.00 -24.34 33.47
N ILE A 242 -3.07 -23.39 33.43
CA ILE A 242 -2.00 -23.26 34.43
C ILE A 242 -2.56 -23.02 35.83
N THR A 243 -3.64 -22.24 35.94
CA THR A 243 -4.33 -22.02 37.22
C THR A 243 -4.92 -23.32 37.75
N SER A 244 -5.54 -24.13 36.89
CA SER A 244 -6.02 -25.47 37.26
C SER A 244 -4.88 -26.39 37.68
N MET A 245 -3.78 -26.45 36.92
CA MET A 245 -2.59 -27.23 37.27
C MET A 245 -1.98 -26.81 38.62
N THR A 246 -1.99 -25.51 38.93
CA THR A 246 -1.53 -24.97 40.21
C THR A 246 -2.41 -25.46 41.36
N ALA A 247 -3.73 -25.48 41.18
CA ALA A 247 -4.67 -26.00 42.19
C ALA A 247 -4.45 -27.50 42.45
N HIS A 248 -4.21 -28.30 41.40
CA HIS A 248 -3.86 -29.72 41.56
C HIS A 248 -2.51 -29.90 42.28
N LEU A 249 -1.49 -29.09 41.96
CA LEU A 249 -0.20 -29.11 42.66
C LEU A 249 -0.32 -28.74 44.13
N GLU A 250 -1.14 -27.74 44.47
CA GLU A 250 -1.41 -27.35 45.85
C GLU A 250 -2.09 -28.50 46.62
N SER A 251 -3.06 -29.16 45.99
CA SER A 251 -3.71 -30.36 46.54
C SER A 251 -2.70 -31.49 46.80
N LEU A 252 -1.83 -31.82 45.82
CA LEU A 252 -0.77 -32.82 45.98
C LEU A 252 0.22 -32.45 47.09
N THR A 253 0.59 -31.18 47.19
CA THR A 253 1.52 -30.67 48.22
C THR A 253 0.90 -30.79 49.61
N SER A 254 -0.37 -30.41 49.75
CA SER A 254 -1.14 -30.56 51.00
C SER A 254 -1.25 -32.04 51.39
N HIS A 255 -1.61 -32.92 50.47
CA HIS A 255 -1.72 -34.35 50.72
C HIS A 255 -0.37 -34.98 51.14
N TYR A 256 0.72 -34.68 50.43
CA TYR A 256 2.06 -35.14 50.83
C TYR A 256 2.44 -34.62 52.22
N GLY A 257 2.15 -33.36 52.53
CA GLY A 257 2.38 -32.78 53.86
C GLY A 257 1.60 -33.50 54.95
N GLN A 258 0.33 -33.83 54.71
CA GLN A 258 -0.50 -34.62 55.63
C GLN A 258 0.08 -36.02 55.85
N MET A 259 0.48 -36.72 54.78
CA MET A 259 1.11 -38.05 54.90
C MET A 259 2.44 -38.00 55.66
N ALA A 260 3.28 -36.99 55.39
CA ALA A 260 4.57 -36.82 56.04
C ALA A 260 4.42 -36.50 57.54
N ASN A 261 3.46 -35.64 57.90
CA ASN A 261 3.14 -35.36 59.29
C ASN A 261 2.61 -36.61 60.00
N ALA A 262 1.71 -37.36 59.37
CA ALA A 262 1.19 -38.60 59.93
C ALA A 262 2.31 -39.63 60.20
N LEU A 263 3.31 -39.72 59.32
CA LEU A 263 4.49 -40.58 59.54
C LEU A 263 5.27 -40.14 60.78
N GLN A 264 5.49 -38.84 60.93
CA GLN A 264 6.20 -38.28 62.06
C GLN A 264 5.43 -38.50 63.38
N ASP A 265 4.11 -38.37 63.36
CA ASP A 265 3.25 -38.59 64.54
C ASP A 265 3.30 -40.07 65.00
N ILE A 266 3.34 -41.02 64.06
CA ILE A 266 3.58 -42.44 64.38
C ILE A 266 4.97 -42.65 65.00
N GLU A 267 6.00 -41.96 64.52
CA GLU A 267 7.35 -42.03 65.09
C GLU A 267 7.40 -41.49 66.53
N VAL A 268 6.61 -40.46 66.84
CA VAL A 268 6.44 -39.89 68.18
C VAL A 268 5.58 -40.79 69.09
N GLY A 269 4.90 -41.78 68.52
CA GLY A 269 4.12 -42.78 69.24
C GLY A 269 2.62 -42.51 69.30
N GLU A 270 2.11 -41.59 68.48
CA GLU A 270 0.69 -41.36 68.31
C GLU A 270 0.01 -42.51 67.56
N THR A 271 -1.21 -42.85 67.98
CA THR A 271 -1.98 -43.95 67.39
C THR A 271 -3.12 -43.39 66.57
N PHE A 272 -3.07 -43.63 65.26
CA PHE A 272 -4.16 -43.29 64.34
C PHE A 272 -5.35 -44.23 64.52
N SER A 273 -6.55 -43.66 64.39
CA SER A 273 -7.76 -44.47 64.31
C SER A 273 -7.82 -45.19 62.95
N ASP A 274 -8.64 -46.24 62.87
CA ASP A 274 -8.87 -46.93 61.60
C ASP A 274 -9.58 -46.02 60.59
N GLU A 275 -10.36 -45.05 61.07
CA GLU A 275 -11.03 -44.03 60.25
C GLU A 275 -10.02 -43.08 59.60
N ASP A 276 -8.98 -42.65 60.33
CA ASP A 276 -7.91 -41.80 59.79
C ASP A 276 -7.12 -42.55 58.70
N LEU A 277 -6.79 -43.83 58.94
CA LEU A 277 -6.11 -44.68 57.96
C LEU A 277 -6.95 -44.92 56.71
N GLN A 278 -8.27 -45.07 56.85
CA GLN A 278 -9.16 -45.19 55.69
C GLN A 278 -9.24 -43.88 54.88
N ALA A 279 -9.26 -42.73 55.54
CA ALA A 279 -9.25 -41.43 54.86
C ALA A 279 -7.96 -41.25 54.04
N MET A 280 -6.78 -41.52 54.63
CA MET A 280 -5.49 -41.42 53.94
C MET A 280 -5.37 -42.39 52.75
N ASN A 281 -5.92 -43.60 52.88
CA ASN A 281 -5.99 -44.55 51.77
C ASN A 281 -6.88 -44.02 50.64
N ARG A 282 -8.04 -43.45 50.96
CA ARG A 282 -8.95 -42.87 49.97
C ARG A 282 -8.29 -41.75 49.18
N ASP A 283 -7.65 -40.81 49.87
CA ASP A 283 -6.95 -39.69 49.22
C ASP A 283 -5.80 -40.20 48.33
N THR A 284 -5.12 -41.26 48.75
CA THR A 284 -4.07 -41.91 47.96
C THR A 284 -4.62 -42.64 46.72
N GLU A 285 -5.84 -43.18 46.80
CA GLU A 285 -6.57 -43.78 45.66
C GLU A 285 -7.06 -42.73 44.64
N GLU A 286 -7.25 -41.48 45.06
CA GLU A 286 -7.64 -40.36 44.19
C GLU A 286 -6.43 -39.78 43.41
N LEU A 287 -5.19 -39.99 43.89
CA LEU A 287 -3.97 -39.48 43.25
C LEU A 287 -3.81 -39.82 41.76
N PRO A 288 -4.07 -41.05 41.28
CA PRO A 288 -3.96 -41.36 39.86
C PRO A 288 -4.92 -40.55 38.99
N SER A 289 -6.10 -40.21 39.50
CA SER A 289 -7.06 -39.35 38.78
C SER A 289 -6.53 -37.92 38.65
N ILE A 290 -6.04 -37.35 39.75
CA ILE A 290 -5.43 -36.01 39.76
C ILE A 290 -4.21 -35.96 38.83
N MET A 291 -3.39 -37.03 38.81
CA MET A 291 -2.26 -37.11 37.90
C MET A 291 -2.67 -37.19 36.43
N ALA A 292 -3.74 -37.94 36.10
CA ALA A 292 -4.25 -37.99 34.74
C ALA A 292 -4.77 -36.63 34.27
N GLU A 293 -5.47 -35.88 35.13
CA GLU A 293 -5.92 -34.51 34.83
C GLU A 293 -4.74 -33.54 34.66
N LEU A 294 -3.67 -33.69 35.45
CA LEU A 294 -2.43 -32.92 35.29
C LEU A 294 -1.72 -33.23 33.97
N GLU A 295 -1.68 -34.49 33.55
CA GLU A 295 -1.12 -34.91 32.26
C GLU A 295 -1.94 -34.36 31.09
N GLU A 296 -3.28 -34.45 31.15
CA GLU A 296 -4.19 -33.89 30.15
C GLU A 296 -4.04 -32.36 30.03
N ASN A 297 -3.95 -31.66 31.15
CA ASN A 297 -3.71 -30.21 31.17
C ASN A 297 -2.33 -29.85 30.59
N ALA A 298 -1.29 -30.63 30.92
CA ALA A 298 0.04 -30.39 30.37
C ALA A 298 0.05 -30.60 28.85
N ASP A 299 -0.55 -31.69 28.36
CA ASP A 299 -0.61 -32.01 26.93
C ASP A 299 -1.47 -30.99 26.17
N SER A 300 -2.55 -30.48 26.78
CA SER A 300 -3.37 -29.39 26.21
C SER A 300 -2.55 -28.11 25.99
N ILE A 301 -1.58 -27.81 26.86
CA ILE A 301 -0.68 -26.66 26.69
C ILE A 301 0.34 -26.91 25.57
N GLU A 302 0.75 -28.15 25.32
CA GLU A 302 1.68 -28.50 24.23
C GLU A 302 1.03 -28.48 22.84
N GLU A 303 -0.30 -28.60 22.75
CA GLU A 303 -1.04 -28.61 21.48
C GLU A 303 -1.29 -27.19 20.91
N TYR A 304 -1.15 -26.13 21.72
CA TYR A 304 -1.26 -24.72 21.29
C TYR A 304 -0.01 -24.24 20.54
#